data_AF-A0A3D1CNQ1-F1
#
_entry.id   AF-A0A3D1CNQ1-F1
#
_cell.length_a   1.000
_cell.length_b   1.000
_cell.length_c   1.000
_cell.angle_alpha   90.00
_cell.angle_beta   90.00
_cell.angle_gamma   90.00
#
_symmetry.space_group_name_H-M   'P 1'
#
loop_
_entity.id
_entity.type
_entity.pdbx_description
1 polymer ?
#
loop_
_entity_poly.entity_id
_entity_poly.type
_entity_poly.pdbx_seq_one_letter_code
_entity_poly.pdbx_strand_id
1 'polypeptide(L)'
;MKQFLILLMLLSSFSAQARPSLLEKFGFDSADSPPEVDEAFDFEAIVTDPETILAGWQIMEGNYLYQNKIRFEIIGDDSVQLGEFTLPGGHMKNDAYFGLSEVYTSDVQIKLPLIRTQSEPTRITLTAHYQGCSETFGICYPPTRKTFDLELPAITTVSKTATTETQTSAPTSLLSSTPLSQQDEISQRLQNDNLLQILFGFLGLGLLLAFTPCVFPMIPILSGIIVGQGEHITTRRAFILSLTYVLAMSVTYTVAGVLTGLLGGNLQAMLQNPWVISGFV
;
A
#
# COMPACT_ATOMS: atom_id res chain seq x y z
N MET A 1 -30.49 23.49 27.77
CA MET A 1 -29.42 22.91 28.61
C MET A 1 -29.64 21.43 28.94
N LYS A 2 -30.83 21.00 29.43
CA LYS A 2 -31.12 19.57 29.68
C LYS A 2 -30.94 18.65 28.44
N GLN A 3 -31.38 19.07 27.26
CA GLN A 3 -31.22 18.26 26.03
C GLN A 3 -29.77 18.13 25.55
N PHE A 4 -28.93 19.16 25.78
CA PHE A 4 -27.50 19.11 25.42
C PHE A 4 -26.71 18.19 26.37
N LEU A 5 -27.09 18.18 27.66
CA LEU A 5 -26.52 17.27 28.66
C LEU A 5 -26.88 15.81 28.37
N ILE A 6 -28.09 15.54 27.87
CA ILE A 6 -28.54 14.20 27.48
C ILE A 6 -27.79 13.72 26.22
N LEU A 7 -27.55 14.59 25.24
CA LEU A 7 -26.77 14.26 24.05
C LEU A 7 -25.29 13.99 24.40
N LEU A 8 -24.72 14.77 25.32
CA LEU A 8 -23.35 14.58 25.81
C LEU A 8 -23.21 13.26 26.61
N MET A 9 -24.23 12.88 27.40
CA MET A 9 -24.26 11.59 28.11
C MET A 9 -24.48 10.38 27.19
N LEU A 10 -25.20 10.55 26.09
CA LEU A 10 -25.35 9.50 25.06
C LEU A 10 -24.04 9.29 24.29
N LEU A 11 -23.27 10.34 24.00
CA LEU A 11 -21.96 10.22 23.36
C LEU A 11 -20.91 9.56 24.27
N SER A 12 -20.94 9.80 25.58
CA SER A 12 -20.00 9.14 26.52
C SER A 12 -20.33 7.66 26.77
N SER A 13 -21.54 7.22 26.44
CA SER A 13 -21.96 5.82 26.60
C SER A 13 -21.57 4.95 25.39
N PHE A 14 -21.17 5.58 24.28
CA PHE A 14 -20.78 4.89 23.04
C PHE A 14 -19.27 4.65 22.94
N SER A 15 -18.58 4.53 24.07
CA SER A 15 -17.29 3.84 24.15
C SER A 15 -17.52 2.35 23.97
N ALA A 16 -17.88 1.96 22.74
CA ALA A 16 -17.91 0.58 22.31
C ALA A 16 -16.49 0.02 22.49
N GLN A 17 -16.31 -0.82 23.50
CA GLN A 17 -15.19 -1.75 23.55
C GLN A 17 -15.35 -2.66 22.33
N ALA A 18 -14.59 -2.38 21.28
CA ALA A 18 -14.46 -3.25 20.12
C ALA A 18 -13.82 -4.57 20.59
N ARG A 19 -14.66 -5.54 20.96
CA ARG A 19 -14.24 -6.92 21.16
C ARG A 19 -14.36 -7.63 19.81
N PRO A 20 -13.29 -8.30 19.33
CA PRO A 20 -13.24 -8.94 18.02
C PRO A 20 -14.26 -10.08 17.85
N SER A 21 -14.85 -10.57 18.95
CA SER A 21 -15.77 -11.72 19.00
C SER A 21 -17.18 -11.48 18.41
N LEU A 22 -17.54 -10.26 18.02
CA LEU A 22 -18.84 -9.98 17.39
C LEU A 22 -18.77 -10.22 15.87
N LEU A 23 -17.57 -10.11 15.27
CA LEU A 23 -17.37 -10.34 13.84
C LEU A 23 -17.49 -11.83 13.47
N GLU A 24 -16.96 -12.73 14.32
CA GLU A 24 -17.13 -14.19 14.17
C GLU A 24 -18.62 -14.62 14.22
N LYS A 25 -19.45 -13.89 14.98
CA LYS A 25 -20.89 -14.20 15.09
C LYS A 25 -21.70 -13.79 13.85
N PHE A 26 -21.12 -12.96 12.98
CA PHE A 26 -21.75 -12.53 11.72
C PHE A 26 -21.44 -13.43 10.52
N GLY A 27 -20.77 -14.58 10.72
CA GLY A 27 -20.64 -15.59 9.67
C GLY A 27 -19.74 -15.20 8.50
N PHE A 28 -18.80 -14.28 8.74
CA PHE A 28 -17.65 -14.12 7.87
C PHE A 28 -16.71 -15.29 8.16
N ASP A 29 -16.94 -16.41 7.48
CA ASP A 29 -16.01 -17.53 7.47
C ASP A 29 -14.70 -17.01 6.84
N SER A 30 -13.56 -17.19 7.53
CA SER A 30 -12.26 -16.72 7.03
C SER A 30 -11.87 -17.33 5.68
N ALA A 31 -12.61 -18.34 5.22
CA ALA A 31 -12.49 -18.96 3.92
C ALA A 31 -12.96 -18.08 2.74
N ASP A 32 -13.83 -17.09 2.98
CA ASP A 32 -14.36 -16.20 1.93
C ASP A 32 -13.57 -14.88 1.78
N SER A 33 -12.56 -14.65 2.62
CA SER A 33 -11.66 -13.50 2.50
C SER A 33 -10.40 -13.89 1.74
N PRO A 34 -9.91 -13.04 0.81
CA PRO A 34 -8.60 -13.25 0.22
C PRO A 34 -7.50 -13.25 1.30
N PRO A 35 -6.51 -14.15 1.23
CA PRO A 35 -5.39 -14.18 2.16
C PRO A 35 -4.55 -12.92 2.05
N GLU A 36 -3.72 -12.64 3.07
CA GLU A 36 -2.74 -11.58 2.98
C GLU A 36 -1.65 -11.93 1.95
N VAL A 37 -0.94 -10.92 1.42
CA VAL A 37 0.10 -11.12 0.40
C VAL A 37 1.17 -12.11 0.85
N ASP A 38 1.52 -12.06 2.13
CA ASP A 38 2.58 -12.88 2.74
C ASP A 38 2.15 -14.33 2.91
N GLU A 39 0.85 -14.56 3.09
CA GLU A 39 0.28 -15.90 3.14
C GLU A 39 0.11 -16.47 1.72
N ALA A 40 -0.30 -15.63 0.76
CA ALA A 40 -0.46 -16.01 -0.63
C ALA A 40 0.87 -16.33 -1.34
N PHE A 41 1.92 -15.59 -0.97
CA PHE A 41 3.27 -15.68 -1.55
C PHE A 41 4.31 -15.64 -0.44
N ASP A 42 4.56 -16.80 0.17
CA ASP A 42 5.56 -16.92 1.23
C ASP A 42 6.96 -16.88 0.62
N PHE A 43 7.67 -15.77 0.85
CA PHE A 43 9.00 -15.52 0.30
C PHE A 43 10.07 -15.87 1.33
N GLU A 44 11.04 -16.66 0.91
CA GLU A 44 12.20 -17.03 1.73
C GLU A 44 13.51 -16.84 0.94
N ALA A 45 14.57 -16.45 1.65
CA ALA A 45 15.91 -16.34 1.09
C ALA A 45 16.92 -17.05 1.98
N ILE A 46 17.72 -17.94 1.41
CA ILE A 46 18.71 -18.75 2.12
C ILE A 46 20.07 -18.61 1.42
N VAL A 47 21.13 -18.41 2.20
CA VAL A 47 22.50 -18.44 1.69
C VAL A 47 22.94 -19.88 1.51
N THR A 48 23.11 -20.34 0.26
CA THR A 48 23.56 -21.72 -0.01
C THR A 48 25.07 -21.83 -0.04
N ASP A 49 25.73 -20.80 -0.58
CA ASP A 49 27.18 -20.73 -0.76
C ASP A 49 27.67 -19.30 -0.44
N PRO A 50 28.98 -19.07 -0.23
CA PRO A 50 29.51 -17.73 0.04
C PRO A 50 29.20 -16.68 -1.03
N GLU A 51 28.79 -17.13 -2.22
CA GLU A 51 28.53 -16.32 -3.41
C GLU A 51 27.13 -16.58 -4.01
N THR A 52 26.26 -17.36 -3.35
CA THR A 52 24.93 -17.68 -3.90
C THR A 52 23.85 -17.57 -2.83
N ILE A 53 22.81 -16.81 -3.12
CA ILE A 53 21.56 -16.80 -2.37
C ILE A 53 20.51 -17.56 -3.19
N LEU A 54 19.77 -18.44 -2.54
CA LEU A 54 18.59 -19.08 -3.10
C LEU A 54 17.36 -18.32 -2.60
N ALA A 55 16.68 -17.64 -3.51
CA ALA A 55 15.42 -16.94 -3.26
C ALA A 55 14.26 -17.81 -3.73
N GLY A 56 13.29 -18.07 -2.86
CA GLY A 56 12.16 -18.95 -3.13
C GLY A 56 10.83 -18.31 -2.79
N TRP A 57 9.80 -18.63 -3.58
CA TRP A 57 8.41 -18.37 -3.24
C TRP A 57 7.65 -19.67 -3.14
N GLN A 58 6.91 -19.86 -2.05
CA GLN A 58 5.83 -20.83 -1.99
C GLN A 58 4.54 -20.13 -2.40
N ILE A 59 3.87 -20.63 -3.44
CA ILE A 59 2.70 -19.98 -4.02
C ILE A 59 1.46 -20.76 -3.61
N MET A 60 0.57 -20.12 -2.84
CA MET A 60 -0.68 -20.74 -2.43
C MET A 60 -1.55 -21.05 -3.65
N GLU A 61 -2.25 -22.20 -3.62
CA GLU A 61 -3.09 -22.65 -4.73
C GLU A 61 -4.12 -21.59 -5.14
N GLY A 62 -4.27 -21.41 -6.46
CA GLY A 62 -5.14 -20.38 -7.03
C GLY A 62 -4.53 -18.98 -7.04
N ASN A 63 -3.26 -18.81 -6.72
CA ASN A 63 -2.50 -17.56 -6.88
C ASN A 63 -1.42 -17.71 -7.95
N TYR A 64 -0.96 -16.59 -8.49
CA TYR A 64 0.13 -16.58 -9.47
C TYR A 64 0.96 -15.30 -9.36
N LEU A 65 2.26 -15.45 -9.62
CA LEU A 65 3.27 -14.39 -9.53
C LEU A 65 3.75 -13.98 -10.92
N TYR A 66 3.85 -12.69 -11.21
CA TYR A 66 4.36 -12.23 -12.51
C TYR A 66 5.88 -12.30 -12.57
N GLN A 67 6.43 -13.08 -13.51
CA GLN A 67 7.87 -13.23 -13.68
C GLN A 67 8.55 -11.88 -13.95
N ASN A 68 7.99 -11.05 -14.83
CA ASN A 68 8.55 -9.75 -15.19
C ASN A 68 8.41 -8.66 -14.11
N LYS A 69 7.74 -8.96 -12.99
CA LYS A 69 7.61 -8.06 -11.83
C LYS A 69 8.57 -8.40 -10.70
N ILE A 70 9.31 -9.51 -10.80
CA ILE A 70 10.31 -9.91 -9.82
C ILE A 70 11.58 -9.08 -10.00
N ARG A 71 12.02 -8.41 -8.95
CA ARG A 71 13.31 -7.71 -8.89
C ARG A 71 13.97 -7.89 -7.53
N PHE A 72 15.29 -7.84 -7.49
CA PHE A 72 16.06 -7.97 -6.27
C PHE A 72 17.04 -6.81 -6.13
N GLU A 73 17.22 -6.34 -4.91
CA GLU A 73 18.16 -5.28 -4.54
C GLU A 73 18.91 -5.71 -3.28
N ILE A 74 20.20 -5.38 -3.18
CA ILE A 74 21.00 -5.59 -1.97
C ILE A 74 21.25 -4.23 -1.33
N ILE A 75 20.96 -4.14 -0.04
CA ILE A 75 21.17 -2.94 0.78
C ILE A 75 22.15 -3.29 1.91
N GLY A 76 23.10 -2.41 2.19
CA GLY A 76 23.98 -2.52 3.37
C GLY A 76 25.45 -2.21 3.07
N ASP A 77 26.10 -3.07 2.29
CA ASP A 77 27.55 -3.04 2.07
C ASP A 77 27.89 -2.97 0.57
N ASP A 78 28.58 -1.91 0.16
CA ASP A 78 28.99 -1.68 -1.25
C ASP A 78 29.96 -2.75 -1.78
N SER A 79 30.55 -3.56 -0.90
CA SER A 79 31.43 -4.68 -1.27
C SER A 79 30.69 -5.91 -1.77
N VAL A 80 29.35 -5.96 -1.65
CA VAL A 80 28.52 -7.08 -2.13
C VAL A 80 27.49 -6.56 -3.12
N GLN A 81 27.58 -7.04 -4.36
CA GLN A 81 26.64 -6.70 -5.44
C GLN A 81 25.95 -7.96 -5.94
N LEU A 82 24.73 -7.78 -6.45
CA LEU A 82 24.01 -8.86 -7.13
C LEU A 82 24.62 -9.06 -8.53
N GLY A 83 25.02 -10.28 -8.83
CA GLY A 83 25.47 -10.67 -10.17
C GLY A 83 24.29 -10.86 -11.14
N GLU A 84 24.60 -11.21 -12.39
CA GLU A 84 23.56 -11.54 -13.36
C GLU A 84 22.85 -12.85 -12.97
N PHE A 85 21.53 -12.77 -12.76
CA PHE A 85 20.67 -13.92 -12.49
C PHE A 85 19.69 -14.13 -13.65
N THR A 86 19.20 -15.35 -13.78
CA THR A 86 18.15 -15.70 -14.74
C THR A 86 16.92 -16.19 -14.00
N LEU A 87 15.76 -15.72 -14.44
CA LEU A 87 14.48 -16.20 -13.96
C LEU A 87 14.14 -17.51 -14.71
N PRO A 88 13.68 -18.56 -14.01
CA PRO A 88 13.27 -19.80 -14.66
C PRO A 88 12.06 -19.55 -15.57
N GLY A 89 11.86 -20.37 -16.59
CA GLY A 89 10.67 -20.26 -17.45
C GLY A 89 9.38 -20.47 -16.65
N GLY A 90 8.40 -19.61 -16.85
CA GLY A 90 7.05 -19.68 -16.30
C GLY A 90 6.03 -20.13 -17.34
N HIS A 91 4.76 -19.89 -17.04
CA HIS A 91 3.63 -20.21 -17.90
C HIS A 91 3.02 -18.93 -18.46
N MET A 92 2.68 -18.93 -19.75
CA MET A 92 1.96 -17.80 -20.35
C MET A 92 0.51 -17.78 -19.86
N LYS A 93 0.11 -16.70 -19.20
CA LYS A 93 -1.26 -16.43 -18.76
C LYS A 93 -1.76 -15.14 -19.39
N ASN A 94 -3.03 -15.14 -19.79
CA ASN A 94 -3.70 -13.93 -20.26
C ASN A 94 -4.77 -13.55 -19.24
N ASP A 95 -4.59 -12.39 -18.59
CA ASP A 95 -5.51 -11.89 -17.58
C ASP A 95 -6.05 -10.50 -17.93
N ALA A 96 -7.04 -10.04 -17.17
CA ALA A 96 -7.68 -8.74 -17.40
C ALA A 96 -6.83 -7.54 -16.92
N TYR A 97 -5.75 -7.78 -16.17
CA TYR A 97 -4.95 -6.75 -15.52
C TYR A 97 -3.78 -6.31 -16.39
N PHE A 98 -3.00 -7.27 -16.89
CA PHE A 98 -1.77 -7.07 -17.66
C PHE A 98 -1.79 -7.80 -19.01
N GLY A 99 -2.85 -8.54 -19.33
CA GLY A 99 -2.96 -9.26 -20.59
C GLY A 99 -2.03 -10.48 -20.64
N LEU A 100 -1.43 -10.73 -21.79
CA LEU A 100 -0.56 -11.88 -22.02
C LEU A 100 0.81 -11.68 -21.34
N SER A 101 1.06 -12.40 -20.24
CA SER A 101 2.27 -12.31 -19.42
C SER A 101 2.75 -13.69 -18.98
N GLU A 102 4.04 -13.82 -18.69
CA GLU A 102 4.63 -15.05 -18.13
C GLU A 102 4.53 -15.01 -16.58
N VAL A 103 3.98 -16.09 -16.00
CA VAL A 103 3.65 -16.18 -14.57
C VAL A 103 4.10 -17.50 -13.95
N TYR A 104 4.28 -17.49 -12.64
CA TYR A 104 4.48 -18.69 -11.83
C TYR A 104 3.21 -19.00 -11.03
N THR A 105 2.65 -20.19 -11.21
CA THR A 105 1.49 -20.70 -10.45
C THR A 105 1.89 -21.70 -9.38
N SER A 106 3.15 -22.12 -9.39
CA SER A 106 3.74 -23.13 -8.50
C SER A 106 4.99 -22.55 -7.89
N ASP A 107 5.46 -23.19 -6.82
CA ASP A 107 6.68 -22.79 -6.12
C ASP A 107 7.85 -22.59 -7.08
N VAL A 108 8.58 -21.51 -6.88
CA VAL A 108 9.67 -21.09 -7.76
C VAL A 108 10.90 -20.77 -6.93
N GLN A 109 12.06 -21.20 -7.43
CA GLN A 109 13.36 -20.92 -6.82
C GLN A 109 14.28 -20.26 -7.84
N ILE A 110 14.93 -19.18 -7.41
CA ILE A 110 15.81 -18.35 -8.21
C ILE A 110 17.17 -18.29 -7.53
N LYS A 111 18.21 -18.59 -8.30
CA LYS A 111 19.60 -18.48 -7.83
C LYS A 111 20.11 -17.09 -8.10
N LEU A 112 20.53 -16.43 -7.03
CA LEU A 112 21.06 -15.07 -7.03
C LEU A 112 22.57 -15.14 -6.78
N PRO A 113 23.41 -15.07 -7.83
CA PRO A 113 24.84 -15.01 -7.66
C PRO A 113 25.25 -13.65 -7.07
N LEU A 114 26.27 -13.65 -6.24
CA LEU A 114 26.82 -12.46 -5.59
C LEU A 114 28.23 -12.19 -6.10
N ILE A 115 28.51 -10.93 -6.38
CA ILE A 115 29.84 -10.42 -6.66
C ILE A 115 30.34 -9.76 -5.37
N ARG A 116 31.39 -10.33 -4.78
CA ARG A 116 31.96 -9.88 -3.51
C ARG A 116 33.39 -9.41 -3.71
N THR A 117 33.73 -8.23 -3.16
CA THR A 117 35.09 -7.69 -3.21
C THR A 117 35.91 -8.03 -1.95
N GLN A 118 35.25 -8.49 -0.90
CA GLN A 118 35.86 -8.87 0.38
C GLN A 118 35.53 -10.32 0.73
N SER A 119 36.50 -11.03 1.30
CA SER A 119 36.37 -12.45 1.67
C SER A 119 35.91 -12.68 3.12
N GLU A 120 35.75 -11.61 3.91
CA GLU A 120 35.31 -11.71 5.31
C GLU A 120 33.80 -12.01 5.41
N PRO A 121 33.32 -12.56 6.54
CA PRO A 121 31.89 -12.67 6.79
C PRO A 121 31.22 -11.30 6.82
N THR A 122 30.10 -11.14 6.12
CA THR A 122 29.42 -9.84 5.97
C THR A 122 27.92 -10.01 6.13
N ARG A 123 27.26 -9.03 6.74
CA ARG A 123 25.80 -8.96 6.79
C ARG A 123 25.29 -8.10 5.65
N ILE A 124 24.27 -8.58 4.96
CA ILE A 124 23.58 -7.84 3.90
C ILE A 124 22.07 -7.92 4.10
N THR A 125 21.34 -6.96 3.56
CA THR A 125 19.88 -7.01 3.50
C THR A 125 19.46 -7.21 2.04
N LEU A 126 18.83 -8.35 1.75
CA LEU A 126 18.21 -8.63 0.44
C LEU A 126 16.79 -8.06 0.43
N THR A 127 16.48 -7.22 -0.55
CA THR A 127 15.13 -6.72 -0.81
C THR A 127 14.57 -7.37 -2.08
N ALA A 128 13.52 -8.17 -1.94
CA ALA A 128 12.77 -8.76 -3.05
C ALA A 128 11.52 -7.92 -3.34
N HIS A 129 11.36 -7.50 -4.59
CA HIS A 129 10.17 -6.84 -5.11
C HIS A 129 9.41 -7.82 -5.99
N TYR A 130 8.11 -7.95 -5.76
CA TYR A 130 7.29 -8.86 -6.55
C TYR A 130 5.83 -8.41 -6.56
N GLN A 131 5.07 -8.97 -7.50
CA GLN A 131 3.64 -8.72 -7.60
C GLN A 131 2.97 -9.99 -8.14
N GLY A 132 1.83 -10.34 -7.55
CA GLY A 132 1.00 -11.45 -7.99
C GLY A 132 -0.48 -11.14 -7.83
N CYS A 133 -1.32 -12.02 -8.37
CA CYS A 133 -2.75 -11.93 -8.24
C CYS A 133 -3.33 -13.27 -7.76
N SER A 134 -4.55 -13.22 -7.23
CA SER A 134 -5.34 -14.40 -6.90
C SER A 134 -6.40 -14.64 -7.99
N GLU A 135 -6.37 -15.82 -8.60
CA GLU A 135 -7.41 -16.27 -9.51
C GLU A 135 -8.68 -16.68 -8.75
N THR A 136 -8.53 -17.30 -7.58
CA THR A 136 -9.65 -17.73 -6.72
C THR A 136 -10.51 -16.54 -6.30
N PHE A 137 -9.90 -15.44 -5.87
CA PHE A 137 -10.60 -14.25 -5.42
C PHE A 137 -10.75 -13.17 -6.49
N GLY A 138 -10.15 -13.37 -7.67
CA GLY A 138 -10.19 -12.43 -8.78
C GLY A 138 -9.55 -11.07 -8.50
N ILE A 139 -8.67 -10.96 -7.50
CA ILE A 139 -7.99 -9.73 -7.09
C ILE A 139 -6.53 -9.74 -7.51
N CYS A 140 -5.94 -8.56 -7.71
CA CYS A 140 -4.49 -8.43 -7.83
C CYS A 140 -3.89 -7.67 -6.65
N TYR A 141 -2.83 -8.23 -6.07
CA TYR A 141 -2.14 -7.61 -4.96
C TYR A 141 -1.25 -6.45 -5.44
N PRO A 142 -1.01 -5.42 -4.60
CA PRO A 142 -0.11 -4.34 -4.95
C PRO A 142 1.35 -4.82 -5.04
N PRO A 143 2.23 -4.09 -5.76
CA PRO A 143 3.67 -4.36 -5.74
C PRO A 143 4.20 -4.36 -4.31
N THR A 144 4.76 -5.48 -3.90
CA THR A 144 5.17 -5.74 -2.51
C THR A 144 6.70 -5.81 -2.44
N ARG A 145 7.24 -5.42 -1.29
CA ARG A 145 8.68 -5.49 -0.98
C ARG A 145 8.91 -6.30 0.28
N LYS A 146 9.83 -7.26 0.22
CA LYS A 146 10.28 -8.07 1.35
C LYS A 146 11.76 -7.92 1.59
N THR A 147 12.14 -7.60 2.82
CA THR A 147 13.52 -7.44 3.27
C THR A 147 13.93 -8.64 4.11
N PHE A 148 15.06 -9.26 3.78
CA PHE A 148 15.64 -10.38 4.52
C PHE A 148 17.09 -10.06 4.87
N ASP A 149 17.40 -10.10 6.16
CA ASP A 149 18.78 -9.94 6.64
C ASP A 149 19.49 -11.29 6.55
N LEU A 150 20.63 -11.30 5.86
CA LEU A 150 21.40 -12.50 5.57
C LEU A 150 22.84 -12.33 6.08
N GLU A 151 23.37 -13.40 6.67
CA GLU A 151 24.78 -13.48 7.05
C GLU A 151 25.54 -14.32 6.01
N LEU A 152 26.44 -13.67 5.27
CA LEU A 152 27.26 -14.35 4.27
C LEU A 152 28.51 -14.93 4.93
N PRO A 153 28.84 -16.22 4.70
CA PRO A 153 30.06 -16.82 5.21
C PRO A 153 31.30 -16.27 4.49
N ALA A 154 32.47 -16.51 5.06
CA ALA A 154 33.74 -16.13 4.42
C ALA A 154 33.97 -16.92 3.11
N ILE A 155 34.54 -16.26 2.10
CA ILE A 155 34.89 -16.91 0.84
C ILE A 155 36.14 -17.76 1.07
N THR A 156 35.97 -19.08 1.13
CA THR A 156 37.12 -20.00 1.10
C THR A 156 37.40 -20.31 -0.36
N THR A 157 38.37 -19.62 -0.96
CA THR A 157 38.77 -19.84 -2.36
C THR A 157 39.19 -21.29 -2.59
N VAL A 158 38.30 -22.11 -3.15
CA VAL A 158 38.69 -23.25 -3.98
C VAL A 158 38.71 -22.72 -5.40
N SER A 159 39.90 -22.25 -5.78
CA SER A 159 40.23 -21.71 -7.09
C SER A 159 39.83 -22.69 -8.19
N LYS A 160 38.77 -22.37 -8.94
CA LYS A 160 38.44 -23.03 -10.20
C LYS A 160 38.81 -22.06 -11.33
N THR A 161 40.04 -22.19 -11.79
CA THR A 161 40.57 -21.57 -13.00
C THR A 161 39.70 -21.92 -14.20
N ALA A 162 39.12 -20.92 -14.86
CA ALA A 162 38.67 -21.01 -16.25
C ALA A 162 38.79 -19.63 -16.92
N THR A 163 39.95 -19.45 -17.55
CA THR A 163 40.18 -18.89 -18.89
C THR A 163 39.36 -17.67 -19.34
N THR A 164 40.05 -16.53 -19.30
CA THR A 164 40.04 -15.40 -20.23
C THR A 164 39.44 -15.68 -21.61
N GLU A 165 38.45 -14.89 -22.02
CA GLU A 165 38.35 -14.40 -23.39
C GLU A 165 37.78 -12.96 -23.44
N THR A 166 38.59 -12.13 -24.07
CA THR A 166 38.46 -10.69 -24.32
C THR A 166 37.39 -10.37 -25.37
N GLN A 167 36.60 -9.31 -25.18
CA GLN A 167 36.21 -8.38 -26.27
C GLN A 167 35.50 -7.08 -25.79
N THR A 168 36.27 -5.99 -25.80
CA THR A 168 36.02 -4.64 -26.36
C THR A 168 34.59 -4.22 -26.76
N SER A 169 34.07 -3.14 -26.14
CA SER A 169 33.79 -1.81 -26.79
C SER A 169 33.09 -0.80 -25.84
N ALA A 170 33.85 0.25 -25.47
CA ALA A 170 33.57 1.70 -25.30
C ALA A 170 32.20 2.31 -24.85
N PRO A 171 32.22 3.54 -24.25
CA PRO A 171 31.27 4.03 -23.24
C PRO A 171 30.31 5.15 -23.74
N THR A 172 29.33 5.58 -22.92
CA THR A 172 28.98 7.00 -22.57
C THR A 172 27.50 7.27 -22.25
N SER A 173 27.27 7.88 -21.07
CA SER A 173 26.22 8.86 -20.66
C SER A 173 24.74 8.44 -20.64
N LEU A 174 24.14 8.17 -19.48
CA LEU A 174 23.56 9.10 -18.46
C LEU A 174 22.20 9.72 -18.82
N LEU A 175 21.33 9.65 -17.80
CA LEU A 175 20.06 10.37 -17.55
C LEU A 175 18.76 9.66 -17.99
N SER A 176 18.22 8.85 -17.06
CA SER A 176 16.79 8.57 -16.98
C SER A 176 16.32 8.94 -15.57
N SER A 177 15.72 10.12 -15.44
CA SER A 177 14.95 10.53 -14.26
C SER A 177 13.74 9.61 -14.12
N THR A 178 13.71 8.81 -13.05
CA THR A 178 12.55 8.01 -12.66
C THR A 178 11.40 8.94 -12.28
N PRO A 179 10.20 8.82 -12.88
CA PRO A 179 9.05 9.60 -12.44
C PRO A 179 8.59 9.05 -11.08
N LEU A 180 8.80 9.84 -10.03
CA LEU A 180 8.22 9.59 -8.72
C LEU A 180 6.69 9.61 -8.83
N SER A 181 6.04 8.60 -8.25
CA SER A 181 4.58 8.58 -8.11
C SER A 181 4.13 9.80 -7.30
N GLN A 182 3.04 10.45 -7.70
CA GLN A 182 2.50 11.64 -7.02
C GLN A 182 2.16 11.38 -5.53
N GLN A 183 1.90 10.12 -5.17
CA GLN A 183 1.68 9.72 -3.78
C GLN A 183 2.97 9.70 -2.95
N ASP A 184 4.09 9.34 -3.57
CA ASP A 184 5.40 9.35 -2.92
C ASP A 184 5.87 10.79 -2.66
N GLU A 185 5.59 11.72 -3.59
CA GLU A 185 5.93 13.14 -3.43
C GLU A 185 5.21 13.79 -2.24
N ILE A 186 3.92 13.46 -2.02
CA ILE A 186 3.15 13.95 -0.86
C ILE A 186 3.68 13.38 0.45
N SER A 187 4.02 12.09 0.46
CA SER A 187 4.60 11.42 1.63
C SER A 187 5.96 12.00 2.02
N GLN A 188 6.76 12.40 1.03
CA GLN A 188 8.07 13.02 1.22
C GLN A 188 7.96 14.48 1.67
N ARG A 189 6.93 15.23 1.22
CA ARG A 189 6.63 16.57 1.75
C ARG A 189 6.16 16.54 3.20
N LEU A 190 5.41 15.52 3.61
CA LEU A 190 4.98 15.35 5.00
C LEU A 190 6.15 15.08 5.97
N GLN A 191 7.26 14.51 5.49
CA GLN A 191 8.44 14.22 6.31
C GLN A 191 9.43 15.41 6.41
N ASN A 192 9.44 16.33 5.43
CA ASN A 192 10.47 17.37 5.32
C ASN A 192 9.98 18.82 5.55
N ASP A 193 8.66 19.10 5.54
CA ASP A 193 8.14 20.48 5.68
C ASP A 193 7.81 20.91 7.12
N ASN A 194 7.82 22.22 7.37
CA ASN A 194 7.40 22.82 8.63
C ASN A 194 5.92 22.55 8.92
N LEU A 195 5.60 22.16 10.15
CA LEU A 195 4.25 21.82 10.62
C LEU A 195 3.22 22.94 10.33
N LEU A 196 3.64 24.20 10.38
CA LEU A 196 2.80 25.36 10.05
C LEU A 196 2.38 25.38 8.56
N GLN A 197 3.27 24.98 7.66
CA GLN A 197 3.03 24.95 6.22
C GLN A 197 2.10 23.79 5.83
N ILE A 198 2.25 22.64 6.50
CA ILE A 198 1.33 21.50 6.39
C ILE A 198 -0.07 21.93 6.85
N LEU A 199 -0.18 22.60 8.01
CA LEU A 199 -1.46 23.10 8.52
C LEU A 199 -2.14 24.07 7.53
N PHE A 200 -1.40 25.03 6.98
CA PHE A 200 -1.93 25.95 5.97
C PHE A 200 -2.31 25.25 4.67
N GLY A 201 -1.54 24.24 4.24
CA GLY A 201 -1.84 23.43 3.06
C GLY A 201 -3.14 22.64 3.19
N PHE A 202 -3.30 21.88 4.27
CA PHE A 202 -4.52 21.12 4.54
C PHE A 202 -5.74 22.02 4.75
N LEU A 203 -5.57 23.16 5.42
CA LEU A 203 -6.64 24.15 5.59
C LEU A 203 -7.08 24.75 4.25
N GLY A 204 -6.12 25.11 3.39
CA GLY A 204 -6.38 25.67 2.06
C GLY A 204 -7.09 24.68 1.14
N LEU A 205 -6.64 23.43 1.12
CA LEU A 205 -7.25 22.36 0.32
C LEU A 205 -8.65 22.00 0.84
N GLY A 206 -8.83 21.96 2.16
CA GLY A 206 -10.15 21.78 2.80
C GLY A 206 -11.13 22.91 2.48
N LEU A 207 -10.66 24.16 2.44
CA LEU A 207 -11.47 25.31 2.04
C LEU A 207 -11.86 25.23 0.56
N LEU A 208 -10.94 24.79 -0.30
CA LEU A 208 -11.19 24.63 -1.74
C LEU A 208 -12.20 23.50 -2.00
N LEU A 209 -12.14 22.42 -1.23
CA LEU A 209 -13.13 21.34 -1.25
C LEU A 209 -14.51 21.78 -0.77
N ALA A 210 -14.61 22.81 0.09
CA ALA A 210 -15.90 23.37 0.50
C ALA A 210 -16.64 24.08 -0.65
N PHE A 211 -15.94 24.49 -1.71
CA PHE A 211 -16.54 25.09 -2.92
C PHE A 211 -17.03 24.04 -3.94
N THR A 212 -17.04 22.76 -3.59
CA THR A 212 -17.52 21.70 -4.48
C THR A 212 -19.05 21.71 -4.66
N PRO A 213 -19.55 21.20 -5.79
CA PRO A 213 -20.98 21.21 -6.12
C PRO A 213 -21.88 20.43 -5.14
N CYS A 214 -21.33 19.66 -4.20
CA CYS A 214 -22.08 18.95 -3.16
C CYS A 214 -22.48 19.79 -1.95
N VAL A 215 -21.82 20.93 -1.68
CA VAL A 215 -22.15 21.80 -0.52
C VAL A 215 -23.16 22.88 -0.91
N PHE A 216 -23.19 23.25 -2.19
CA PHE A 216 -24.12 24.23 -2.76
C PHE A 216 -25.61 23.91 -2.51
N PRO A 217 -26.06 22.63 -2.54
CA PRO A 217 -27.43 22.23 -2.21
C PRO A 217 -27.78 22.36 -0.72
N MET A 218 -26.80 22.37 0.18
CA MET A 218 -27.03 22.47 1.63
C MET A 218 -27.22 23.91 2.12
N ILE A 219 -26.68 24.90 1.39
CA ILE A 219 -26.86 26.33 1.70
C ILE A 219 -28.35 26.75 1.64
N PRO A 220 -29.14 26.36 0.62
CA PRO A 220 -30.58 26.58 0.57
C PRO A 220 -31.35 25.91 1.70
N ILE A 221 -30.94 24.72 2.17
CA ILE A 221 -31.64 23.98 3.23
C ILE A 221 -31.50 24.73 4.57
N LEU A 222 -30.28 25.15 4.93
CA LEU A 222 -30.07 25.92 6.15
C LEU A 222 -30.68 27.31 6.06
N SER A 223 -30.60 27.96 4.90
CA SER A 223 -31.25 29.25 4.65
C SER A 223 -32.78 29.13 4.77
N GLY A 224 -33.38 28.07 4.23
CA GLY A 224 -34.81 27.79 4.31
C GLY A 224 -35.28 27.47 5.74
N ILE A 225 -34.49 26.74 6.53
CA ILE A 225 -34.80 26.43 7.93
C ILE A 225 -34.71 27.68 8.81
N ILE A 226 -33.77 28.59 8.55
CA ILE A 226 -33.54 29.81 9.35
C ILE A 226 -34.51 30.92 8.96
N VAL A 227 -34.84 31.07 7.68
CA VAL A 227 -35.76 32.12 7.18
C VAL A 227 -37.23 31.70 7.33
N GLY A 228 -37.54 30.40 7.38
CA GLY A 228 -38.91 29.87 7.48
C GLY A 228 -39.53 29.84 8.89
N GLN A 229 -38.76 30.09 9.96
CA GLN A 229 -39.30 30.15 11.33
C GLN A 229 -39.65 31.59 11.74
N GLY A 230 -40.89 32.01 11.48
CA GLY A 230 -41.40 33.32 11.86
C GLY A 230 -41.30 33.67 13.36
N GLU A 231 -41.03 34.95 13.61
CA GLU A 231 -41.22 35.77 14.83
C GLU A 231 -40.51 35.42 16.16
N HIS A 232 -39.98 34.21 16.40
CA HIS A 232 -39.33 33.88 17.69
C HIS A 232 -37.97 33.16 17.60
N ILE A 233 -37.08 33.58 16.69
CA ILE A 233 -35.73 33.03 16.61
C ILE A 233 -34.73 33.89 17.40
N THR A 234 -34.36 33.43 18.59
CA THR A 234 -33.23 34.01 19.33
C THR A 234 -31.91 33.60 18.66
N THR A 235 -31.02 34.56 18.39
CA THR A 235 -29.68 34.37 17.78
C THR A 235 -28.85 33.26 18.43
N ARG A 236 -29.02 33.07 19.75
CA ARG A 236 -28.34 32.04 20.55
C ARG A 236 -28.71 30.61 20.15
N ARG A 237 -29.95 30.38 19.70
CA ARG A 237 -30.43 29.05 19.29
C ARG A 237 -29.92 28.69 17.89
N ALA A 238 -29.90 29.66 16.97
CA ALA A 238 -29.28 29.50 15.67
C ALA A 238 -27.78 29.17 15.79
N PHE A 239 -27.07 29.86 16.68
CA PHE A 239 -25.65 29.58 16.94
C PHE A 239 -25.40 28.16 17.48
N ILE A 240 -26.21 27.68 18.43
CA ILE A 240 -26.09 26.32 18.98
C ILE A 240 -26.41 25.24 17.94
N LEU A 241 -27.42 25.48 17.10
CA LEU A 241 -27.75 24.55 16.00
C LEU A 241 -26.59 24.45 15.00
N SER A 242 -26.01 25.58 14.60
CA SER A 242 -24.84 25.58 13.70
C SER A 242 -23.62 24.89 14.33
N LEU A 243 -23.34 25.15 15.61
CA LEU A 243 -22.21 24.53 16.31
C LEU A 243 -22.36 23.00 16.40
N THR A 244 -23.56 22.52 16.74
CA THR A 244 -23.83 21.08 16.88
C THR A 244 -23.71 20.38 15.52
N TYR A 245 -24.22 21.01 14.47
CA TYR A 245 -24.13 20.50 13.10
C TYR A 245 -22.68 20.38 12.60
N VAL A 246 -21.87 21.43 12.80
CA VAL A 246 -20.44 21.43 12.39
C VAL A 246 -19.65 20.36 13.14
N LEU A 247 -19.91 20.19 14.44
CA LEU A 247 -19.21 19.20 15.27
C LEU A 247 -19.55 17.76 14.82
N ALA A 248 -20.83 17.49 14.50
CA ALA A 248 -21.25 16.19 13.98
C ALA A 248 -20.61 15.87 12.62
N MET A 249 -20.55 16.84 11.70
CA MET A 249 -19.90 16.68 10.40
C MET A 249 -18.39 16.46 10.55
N SER A 250 -17.72 17.22 11.43
CA SER A 250 -16.30 17.06 11.70
C SER A 250 -15.97 15.65 12.15
N VAL A 251 -16.70 15.11 13.13
CA VAL A 251 -16.47 13.75 13.64
C VAL A 251 -16.66 12.72 12.53
N THR A 252 -17.73 12.85 11.73
CA THR A 252 -18.04 11.90 10.65
C THR A 252 -16.93 11.88 9.60
N TYR A 253 -16.45 13.05 9.17
CA TYR A 253 -15.36 13.13 8.19
C TYR A 253 -14.01 12.67 8.76
N THR A 254 -13.74 12.91 10.04
CA THR A 254 -12.54 12.36 10.69
C THR A 254 -12.58 10.83 10.72
N VAL A 255 -13.72 10.23 11.09
CA VAL A 255 -13.87 8.76 11.10
C VAL A 255 -13.69 8.19 9.69
N ALA A 256 -14.34 8.79 8.69
CA ALA A 256 -14.18 8.36 7.30
C ALA A 256 -12.71 8.47 6.83
N GLY A 257 -12.04 9.58 7.14
CA GLY A 257 -10.63 9.78 6.79
C GLY A 257 -9.69 8.77 7.46
N VAL A 258 -9.91 8.45 8.73
CA VAL A 258 -9.14 7.41 9.45
C VAL A 258 -9.38 6.03 8.84
N LEU A 259 -10.64 5.68 8.54
CA LEU A 259 -10.97 4.41 7.90
C LEU A 259 -10.32 4.30 6.52
N THR A 260 -10.39 5.35 5.68
CA THR A 260 -9.74 5.36 4.37
C THR A 260 -8.20 5.29 4.49
N GLY A 261 -7.61 5.94 5.49
CA GLY A 261 -6.17 5.83 5.77
C GLY A 261 -5.75 4.42 6.15
N LEU A 262 -6.57 3.70 6.92
CA LEU A 262 -6.32 2.32 7.34
C LEU A 262 -6.58 1.31 6.22
N LEU A 263 -7.58 1.54 5.35
CA LEU A 263 -7.91 0.67 4.21
C LEU A 263 -6.92 0.80 3.04
N GLY A 264 -6.05 1.82 3.05
CA GLY A 264 -5.01 2.02 2.04
C GLY A 264 -5.54 2.39 0.65
N GLY A 265 -4.61 2.66 -0.28
CA GLY A 265 -4.88 3.18 -1.64
C GLY A 265 -5.79 2.34 -2.54
N ASN A 266 -6.26 1.18 -2.08
CA ASN A 266 -7.19 0.30 -2.79
C ASN A 266 -8.62 0.87 -2.90
N LEU A 267 -9.02 1.81 -2.03
CA LEU A 267 -10.39 2.34 -2.05
C LEU A 267 -10.69 3.14 -3.34
N GLN A 268 -9.69 3.86 -3.86
CA GLN A 268 -9.82 4.62 -5.11
C GLN A 268 -9.81 3.71 -6.34
N ALA A 269 -9.08 2.57 -6.30
CA ALA A 269 -9.13 1.53 -7.33
C ALA A 269 -10.48 0.78 -7.33
N MET A 270 -11.05 0.55 -6.15
CA MET A 270 -12.35 -0.11 -5.99
C MET A 270 -13.51 0.77 -6.51
N LEU A 271 -13.44 2.10 -6.31
CA LEU A 271 -14.42 3.05 -6.84
C LEU A 271 -14.26 3.35 -8.34
N GLN A 272 -13.09 3.06 -8.92
CA GLN A 272 -12.88 3.11 -10.37
C GLN A 272 -13.34 1.83 -11.09
N ASN A 273 -13.76 0.80 -10.35
CA ASN A 273 -14.21 -0.45 -10.94
C ASN A 273 -15.61 -0.27 -11.58
N PRO A 274 -15.77 -0.44 -12.91
CA PRO A 274 -17.02 -0.11 -13.62
C PRO A 274 -18.26 -0.82 -13.10
N TRP A 275 -18.07 -1.97 -12.46
CA TRP A 275 -19.13 -2.84 -11.94
C TRP A 275 -19.90 -2.22 -10.76
N VAL A 276 -19.24 -1.38 -9.95
CA VAL A 276 -19.88 -0.67 -8.83
C VAL A 276 -20.72 0.51 -9.33
N ILE A 277 -20.28 1.17 -10.40
CA ILE A 277 -21.03 2.27 -11.05
C ILE A 277 -22.30 1.72 -11.73
N SER A 278 -22.27 0.51 -12.28
CA SER A 278 -23.49 -0.15 -12.79
C SER A 278 -24.47 -0.62 -11.70
N GLY A 279 -24.05 -0.68 -10.44
CA GLY A 279 -24.93 -1.04 -9.31
C GLY A 279 -25.70 0.13 -8.71
N PHE A 280 -25.29 1.38 -9.00
CA PHE A 280 -25.91 2.60 -8.48
C PHE A 280 -26.73 3.40 -9.51
N VAL A 281 -26.80 2.92 -10.76
CA VAL A 281 -27.67 3.47 -11.83
C VAL A 281 -28.91 2.61 -12.00
#